data_AF-W1VEX5-F1
#
_entry.id   AF-W1VEX5-F1
#
_cell.length_a   1.000
_cell.length_b   1.000
_cell.length_c   1.000
_cell.angle_alpha   90.00
_cell.angle_beta   90.00
_cell.angle_gamma   90.00
#
_symmetry.space_group_name_H-M   'P 1'
#
loop_
_entity.id
_entity.type
_entity.pdbx_description
1 polymer ?
#
loop_
_entity_poly.entity_id
_entity_poly.type
_entity_poly.pdbx_seq_one_letter_code
_entity_poly.pdbx_strand_id
1 'polypeptide(L)'
;MMSPTPAASSAPQAELTPAYLARALGIHEPTPEQAAVICHPLSPVLVVAGAGSGKTATMSQRVVYLVASGAVEPGEVLGLTFTRKAAAELAQRISVRLDALAGSGLIERDEEGLDPTIATYNSFAGTIVRDHGLRIGVDPDATLITEARAWQVVSAIVERRRQPLP
;
A
#
# COMPACT_ATOMS: atom_id res chain seq x y z
N MET A 1 29.12 17.26 -30.98
CA MET A 1 29.93 16.95 -29.78
C MET A 1 28.99 16.85 -28.60
N MET A 2 28.49 15.65 -28.30
CA MET A 2 27.74 15.37 -27.06
C MET A 2 28.78 14.91 -26.03
N SER A 3 28.97 15.69 -24.98
CA SER A 3 29.79 15.30 -23.85
C SER A 3 29.08 14.16 -23.08
N PRO A 4 29.79 13.10 -22.65
CA PRO A 4 29.17 12.07 -21.81
C PRO A 4 28.90 12.62 -20.41
N THR A 5 27.68 12.38 -19.92
CA THR A 5 27.26 12.58 -18.53
C THR A 5 28.21 11.83 -17.59
N PRO A 6 28.73 12.45 -16.51
CA PRO A 6 29.61 11.74 -15.59
C PRO A 6 28.82 10.65 -14.86
N ALA A 7 29.31 9.41 -14.97
CA ALA A 7 28.81 8.29 -14.17
C ALA A 7 29.04 8.60 -12.69
N ALA A 8 27.97 8.57 -11.90
CA ALA A 8 28.03 8.69 -10.46
C ALA A 8 28.95 7.59 -9.90
N SER A 9 30.01 8.00 -9.22
CA SER A 9 30.97 7.13 -8.56
C SER A 9 30.29 6.41 -7.38
N SER A 10 29.93 5.14 -7.55
CA SER A 10 29.38 4.32 -6.46
C SER A 10 30.50 3.91 -5.49
N ALA A 11 30.57 4.57 -4.33
CA ALA A 11 31.17 3.99 -3.14
C ALA A 11 30.62 2.57 -2.91
N PRO A 12 31.37 1.66 -2.25
CA PRO A 12 30.86 0.32 -1.97
C PRO A 12 29.64 0.44 -1.05
N GLN A 13 28.44 0.37 -1.62
CA GLN A 13 27.20 0.27 -0.87
C GLN A 13 27.32 -0.99 -0.02
N ALA A 14 27.34 -0.85 1.31
CA ALA A 14 27.12 -1.98 2.17
C ALA A 14 25.84 -2.69 1.69
N GLU A 15 25.94 -3.98 1.38
CA GLU A 15 24.87 -4.75 0.76
C GLU A 15 23.58 -4.55 1.58
N LEU A 16 22.60 -3.84 1.02
CA LEU A 16 21.39 -3.47 1.75
C LEU A 16 20.61 -4.76 2.02
N THR A 17 20.63 -5.22 3.27
CA THR A 17 19.96 -6.46 3.69
C THR A 17 18.76 -6.18 4.61
N PRO A 18 17.77 -7.09 4.67
CA PRO A 18 16.68 -7.00 5.66
C PRO A 18 17.17 -6.89 7.11
N ALA A 19 18.25 -7.61 7.45
CA ALA A 19 18.85 -7.56 8.79
C ALA A 19 19.51 -6.20 9.07
N TYR A 20 20.22 -5.63 8.09
CA TYR A 20 20.79 -4.30 8.21
C TYR A 20 19.72 -3.22 8.47
N LEU A 21 18.64 -3.22 7.68
CA LEU A 21 17.53 -2.29 7.87
C LEU A 21 16.84 -2.49 9.22
N ALA A 22 16.68 -3.73 9.68
CA ALA A 22 16.09 -4.01 10.99
C ALA A 22 16.93 -3.40 12.12
N ARG A 23 18.26 -3.52 12.07
CA ARG A 23 19.17 -2.89 13.04
C ARG A 23 19.12 -1.38 12.98
N ALA A 24 19.15 -0.80 11.78
CA ALA A 24 19.06 0.65 11.60
C ALA A 24 17.75 1.23 12.16
N LEU A 25 16.66 0.46 12.08
CA LEU A 25 15.34 0.82 12.61
C LEU A 25 15.13 0.46 14.10
N GLY A 26 16.09 -0.19 14.76
CA GLY A 26 15.94 -0.66 16.14
C GLY A 26 14.80 -1.68 16.31
N ILE A 27 14.48 -2.45 15.26
CA ILE A 27 13.45 -3.50 15.30
C ILE A 27 14.07 -4.89 15.31
N HIS A 28 13.25 -5.90 15.63
CA HIS A 28 13.69 -7.29 15.68
C HIS A 28 14.17 -7.74 14.28
N GLU A 29 15.31 -8.43 14.25
CA GLU A 29 15.82 -9.02 13.01
C GLU A 29 14.82 -10.04 12.45
N PRO A 30 14.58 -10.03 11.13
CA PRO A 30 13.69 -10.99 10.49
C PRO A 30 14.28 -12.41 10.56
N THR A 31 13.41 -13.42 10.70
CA THR A 31 13.82 -14.82 10.50
C THR A 31 14.30 -15.05 9.06
N PRO A 32 15.01 -16.15 8.75
CA PRO A 32 15.43 -16.46 7.38
C PRO A 32 14.25 -16.47 6.38
N GLU A 33 13.09 -16.99 6.78
CA GLU A 33 11.87 -17.03 5.97
C GLU A 33 11.29 -15.63 5.76
N GLN A 34 11.28 -14.80 6.81
CA GLN A 34 10.83 -13.41 6.70
C GLN A 34 11.78 -12.60 5.82
N ALA A 35 13.09 -12.78 5.97
CA ALA A 35 14.10 -12.12 5.15
C ALA A 35 13.93 -12.48 3.67
N ALA A 36 13.68 -13.76 3.35
CA ALA A 36 13.40 -14.21 1.99
C ALA A 36 12.16 -13.53 1.39
N VAL A 37 11.09 -13.33 2.18
CA VAL A 37 9.91 -12.56 1.75
C VAL A 37 10.23 -11.08 1.57
N ILE A 38 11.01 -10.48 2.47
CA ILE A 38 11.34 -9.05 2.45
C ILE A 38 12.19 -8.71 1.22
N CYS A 39 13.22 -9.50 0.92
CA CYS A 39 14.13 -9.26 -0.21
C CYS A 39 13.71 -9.92 -1.52
N HIS A 40 12.54 -10.59 -1.58
CA HIS A 40 12.06 -11.20 -2.81
C HIS A 40 11.98 -10.16 -3.96
N PRO A 41 12.41 -10.48 -5.18
CA PRO A 41 12.36 -9.55 -6.31
C PRO A 41 10.94 -9.06 -6.62
N LEU A 42 10.84 -8.02 -7.47
CA LEU A 42 9.57 -7.48 -7.98
C LEU A 42 8.92 -8.44 -8.99
N SER A 43 8.47 -9.59 -8.49
CA SER A 43 7.70 -10.59 -9.22
C SER A 43 6.57 -11.13 -8.34
N PRO A 44 5.50 -11.69 -8.93
CA PRO A 44 4.36 -12.20 -8.16
C PRO A 44 4.77 -13.28 -7.17
N VAL A 45 4.31 -13.17 -5.92
CA VAL A 45 4.61 -14.13 -4.85
C VAL A 45 3.40 -14.34 -3.95
N LEU A 46 3.18 -15.59 -3.54
CA LEU A 46 2.21 -15.97 -2.52
C LEU A 46 2.94 -16.31 -1.23
N VAL A 47 2.59 -15.62 -0.14
CA VAL A 47 3.14 -15.90 1.19
C VAL A 47 2.05 -16.53 2.06
N VAL A 48 2.26 -17.79 2.44
CA VAL A 48 1.36 -18.49 3.37
C VAL A 48 1.85 -18.25 4.80
N ALA A 49 1.06 -17.55 5.60
CA ALA A 49 1.45 -17.15 6.96
C ALA A 49 0.41 -17.59 8.00
N GLY A 50 0.86 -18.35 9.01
CA GLY A 50 0.04 -18.73 10.16
C GLY A 50 -0.27 -17.55 11.09
N ALA A 51 -1.17 -17.76 12.05
CA ALA A 51 -1.36 -16.80 13.15
C ALA A 51 -0.05 -16.61 13.92
N GLY A 52 0.25 -15.37 14.34
CA GLY A 52 1.48 -15.05 15.10
C GLY A 52 2.79 -15.03 14.28
N SER A 53 2.79 -15.41 13.00
CA SER A 53 4.01 -15.48 12.15
C SER A 53 4.68 -14.14 11.81
N GLY A 54 4.13 -13.02 12.27
CA GLY A 54 4.66 -11.69 11.94
C GLY A 54 4.24 -11.15 10.58
N LYS A 55 3.24 -11.73 9.89
CA LYS A 55 2.75 -11.29 8.55
C LYS A 55 2.73 -9.78 8.31
N THR A 56 2.13 -9.00 9.20
CA THR A 56 2.05 -7.53 9.05
C THR A 56 3.40 -6.85 9.25
N ALA A 57 4.26 -7.39 10.14
CA ALA A 57 5.62 -6.89 10.35
C ALA A 57 6.51 -7.15 9.13
N THR A 58 6.44 -8.37 8.57
CA THR A 58 7.14 -8.75 7.35
C THR A 58 6.69 -7.93 6.15
N MET A 59 5.38 -7.73 5.95
CA MET A 59 4.85 -6.90 4.86
C MET A 59 5.33 -5.45 4.93
N SER A 60 5.32 -4.85 6.12
CA SER A 60 5.81 -3.48 6.29
C SER A 60 7.34 -3.39 6.17
N GLN A 61 8.09 -4.42 6.56
CA GLN A 61 9.54 -4.47 6.32
C GLN A 61 9.85 -4.63 4.82
N ARG A 62 9.03 -5.36 4.06
CA ARG A 62 9.15 -5.48 2.60
C ARG A 62 9.00 -4.14 1.91
N VAL A 63 7.98 -3.35 2.26
CA VAL A 63 7.80 -1.99 1.69
C VAL A 63 9.02 -1.12 1.96
N VAL A 64 9.46 -1.07 3.22
CA VAL A 64 10.65 -0.33 3.65
C VAL A 64 11.90 -0.78 2.90
N TYR A 65 12.08 -2.08 2.70
CA TYR A 65 13.21 -2.64 1.96
C TYR A 65 13.21 -2.21 0.50
N LEU A 66 12.07 -2.30 -0.18
CA LEU A 66 11.95 -1.93 -1.60
C LEU A 66 12.17 -0.43 -1.83
N VAL A 67 11.72 0.42 -0.90
CA VAL A 67 11.99 1.86 -0.95
C VAL A 67 13.47 2.14 -0.66
N ALA A 68 14.03 1.54 0.38
CA ALA A 68 15.43 1.77 0.76
C ALA A 68 16.43 1.24 -0.27
N SER A 69 16.08 0.21 -1.03
CA SER A 69 16.91 -0.30 -2.12
C SER A 69 16.77 0.52 -3.41
N GLY A 70 15.87 1.51 -3.46
CA GLY A 70 15.55 2.26 -4.67
C GLY A 70 14.82 1.42 -5.73
N ALA A 71 14.24 0.27 -5.35
CA ALA A 71 13.50 -0.57 -6.27
C ALA A 71 12.12 0.00 -6.63
N VAL A 72 11.54 0.80 -5.73
CA VAL A 72 10.27 1.54 -5.93
C VAL A 72 10.31 2.87 -5.17
N GLU A 73 9.62 3.88 -5.68
CA GLU A 73 9.31 5.08 -4.91
C GLU A 73 8.15 4.82 -3.94
N PRO A 74 8.04 5.55 -2.81
CA PRO A 74 6.96 5.33 -1.86
C PRO A 74 5.55 5.44 -2.49
N GLY A 75 5.35 6.38 -3.42
CA GLY A 75 4.10 6.59 -4.14
C GLY A 75 3.69 5.45 -5.08
N GLU A 76 4.63 4.57 -5.45
CA GLU A 76 4.38 3.40 -6.30
C GLU A 76 3.84 2.20 -5.50
N VAL A 77 3.73 2.33 -4.18
CA VAL A 77 3.30 1.25 -3.29
C VAL A 77 1.79 1.32 -3.04
N LEU A 78 1.08 0.25 -3.44
CA LEU A 78 -0.31 0.00 -3.07
C LEU A 78 -0.43 -1.20 -2.13
N GLY A 79 -1.02 -0.98 -0.94
CA GLY A 79 -1.38 -2.03 0.01
C GLY A 79 -2.89 -2.13 0.21
N LEU A 80 -3.46 -3.31 0.02
CA LEU A 80 -4.89 -3.57 0.21
C LEU A 80 -5.14 -4.51 1.39
N THR A 81 -6.20 -4.23 2.15
CA THR A 81 -6.65 -5.08 3.26
C THR A 81 -8.17 -5.06 3.42
N PHE A 82 -8.69 -5.94 4.26
CA PHE A 82 -10.13 -6.11 4.47
C PHE A 82 -10.71 -5.11 5.48
N THR A 83 -9.94 -4.68 6.47
CA THR A 83 -10.47 -3.83 7.56
C THR A 83 -9.80 -2.48 7.59
N ARG A 84 -10.57 -1.43 7.93
CA ARG A 84 -10.05 -0.07 8.11
C ARG A 84 -8.96 -0.02 9.17
N LYS A 85 -9.13 -0.78 10.26
CA LYS A 85 -8.14 -0.88 11.34
C LYS A 85 -6.81 -1.44 10.83
N ALA A 86 -6.83 -2.54 10.09
CA ALA A 86 -5.61 -3.11 9.53
C ALA A 86 -4.94 -2.17 8.51
N ALA A 87 -5.73 -1.43 7.73
CA ALA A 87 -5.20 -0.44 6.77
C ALA A 87 -4.47 0.67 7.52
N ALA A 88 -5.12 1.28 8.52
CA ALA A 88 -4.56 2.34 9.33
C ALA A 88 -3.29 1.88 10.08
N GLU A 89 -3.33 0.71 10.71
CA GLU A 89 -2.17 0.16 11.44
C GLU A 89 -0.99 -0.12 10.50
N LEU A 90 -1.23 -0.63 9.29
CA LEU A 90 -0.19 -0.89 8.31
C LEU A 90 0.39 0.42 7.74
N ALA A 91 -0.48 1.40 7.41
CA ALA A 91 -0.07 2.71 6.94
C ALA A 91 0.81 3.43 7.95
N GLN A 92 0.35 3.52 9.21
CA GLN A 92 1.12 4.13 10.29
C GLN A 92 2.46 3.44 10.48
N ARG A 93 2.50 2.11 10.45
CA ARG A 93 3.73 1.34 10.61
C ARG A 93 4.73 1.60 9.48
N ILE A 94 4.26 1.74 8.24
CA ILE A 94 5.11 2.05 7.10
C ILE A 94 5.65 3.48 7.22
N SER A 95 4.77 4.47 7.46
CA SER A 95 5.16 5.88 7.65
C SER A 95 6.25 6.02 8.69
N VAL A 96 6.02 5.53 9.92
CA VAL A 96 6.98 5.63 11.03
C VAL A 96 8.34 5.05 10.67
N ARG A 97 8.39 3.96 9.88
CA ARG A 97 9.66 3.34 9.47
C ARG A 97 10.34 4.09 8.34
N LEU A 98 9.59 4.63 7.39
CA LEU A 98 10.15 5.47 6.35
C LEU A 98 10.71 6.77 6.94
N ASP A 99 10.01 7.38 7.91
CA ASP A 99 10.49 8.55 8.66
C ASP A 99 11.78 8.23 9.43
N ALA A 100 11.83 7.08 10.11
CA ALA A 100 13.02 6.63 10.82
C ALA A 100 14.20 6.33 9.88
N LEU A 101 13.95 5.81 8.67
CA LEU A 101 14.99 5.61 7.66
C LEU A 101 15.50 6.93 7.07
N ALA A 102 14.61 7.90 6.87
CA ALA A 102 15.02 9.23 6.42
C ALA A 102 15.91 9.89 7.48
N GLY A 103 15.54 9.79 8.75
CA GLY A 103 16.34 10.28 9.87
C GLY A 103 17.70 9.58 10.05
N SER A 104 17.87 8.36 9.53
CA SER A 104 19.16 7.65 9.54
C SER A 104 20.05 7.96 8.32
N GLY A 105 19.55 8.74 7.36
CA GLY A 105 20.26 9.07 6.12
C GLY A 105 20.33 7.92 5.11
N LEU A 106 19.54 6.86 5.29
CA LEU A 106 19.49 5.72 4.37
C LEU A 106 18.60 5.95 3.16
N ILE A 107 17.62 6.85 3.29
CA ILE A 107 16.79 7.31 2.19
C ILE A 107 16.68 8.83 2.26
N GLU A 108 16.54 9.48 1.11
CA GLU A 108 16.06 10.85 1.06
C GLU A 108 14.53 10.81 1.05
N ARG A 109 13.89 11.60 1.93
CA ARG A 109 12.46 11.85 1.84
C ARG A 109 12.25 13.17 1.13
N ASP A 110 11.69 13.08 -0.07
CA ASP A 110 11.13 14.24 -0.76
C ASP A 110 9.87 14.69 -0.02
N GLU A 111 9.84 15.93 0.47
CA GLU A 111 8.66 16.52 1.11
C GLU A 111 7.49 16.68 0.12
N GLU A 112 7.78 16.74 -1.18
CA GLU A 112 6.80 16.79 -2.27
C GLU A 112 6.42 15.39 -2.78
N GLY A 113 7.12 14.36 -2.33
CA GLY A 113 6.91 12.97 -2.71
C GLY A 113 5.58 12.41 -2.21
N LEU A 114 5.01 11.47 -2.97
CA LEU A 114 3.79 10.77 -2.57
C LEU A 114 4.08 9.67 -1.55
N ASP A 115 3.23 9.56 -0.52
CA ASP A 115 3.27 8.45 0.43
C ASP A 115 2.66 7.15 -0.15
N PRO A 116 3.03 5.98 0.42
CA PRO A 116 2.38 4.71 0.08
C PRO A 116 0.86 4.75 0.27
N THR A 117 0.13 4.28 -0.74
CA THR A 117 -1.32 4.16 -0.65
C THR A 117 -1.70 2.85 0.05
N ILE A 118 -2.17 2.94 1.30
CA ILE A 118 -2.68 1.78 2.04
C ILE A 118 -4.18 1.94 2.29
N ALA A 119 -4.99 1.06 1.72
CA ALA A 119 -6.44 1.20 1.70
C ALA A 119 -7.17 -0.13 1.98
N THR A 120 -8.47 -0.03 2.26
CA THR A 120 -9.33 -1.21 2.15
C THR A 120 -9.71 -1.46 0.69
N TYR A 121 -10.06 -2.69 0.33
CA TYR A 121 -10.56 -3.02 -1.01
C TYR A 121 -11.69 -2.08 -1.45
N ASN A 122 -12.68 -1.85 -0.57
CA ASN A 122 -13.82 -0.97 -0.89
C ASN A 122 -13.40 0.49 -1.06
N SER A 123 -12.49 0.98 -0.22
CA SER A 123 -11.98 2.35 -0.33
C SER A 123 -11.23 2.57 -1.65
N PHE A 124 -10.39 1.62 -2.05
CA PHE A 124 -9.63 1.69 -3.29
C PHE A 124 -10.54 1.59 -4.53
N ALA A 125 -11.50 0.66 -4.53
CA ALA A 125 -12.51 0.58 -5.59
C ALA A 125 -13.31 1.87 -5.72
N GLY A 126 -13.66 2.51 -4.59
CA GLY A 126 -14.32 3.81 -4.59
C GLY A 126 -13.49 4.92 -5.26
N THR A 127 -12.16 4.92 -5.07
CA THR A 127 -11.27 5.86 -5.77
C THR A 127 -11.26 5.61 -7.28
N ILE A 128 -11.17 4.35 -7.72
CA ILE A 128 -11.24 4.01 -9.15
C ILE A 128 -12.55 4.51 -9.77
N VAL A 129 -13.68 4.32 -9.09
CA VAL A 129 -14.98 4.79 -9.59
C VAL A 129 -15.06 6.31 -9.64
N ARG A 130 -14.51 7.03 -8.65
CA ARG A 130 -14.45 8.50 -8.71
C ARG A 130 -13.59 9.00 -9.88
N ASP A 131 -12.44 8.38 -10.08
CA ASP A 131 -11.47 8.84 -11.08
C ASP A 131 -11.87 8.47 -12.51
N HIS A 132 -12.62 7.38 -12.68
CA HIS A 132 -12.88 6.77 -14.01
C HIS A 132 -14.35 6.45 -14.29
N GLY A 133 -15.28 6.67 -13.36
CA GLY A 133 -16.70 6.28 -13.46
C GLY A 133 -17.43 6.93 -14.64
N LEU A 134 -17.06 8.16 -15.00
CA LEU A 134 -17.62 8.85 -16.16
C LEU A 134 -17.49 8.05 -17.46
N ARG A 135 -16.44 7.22 -17.60
CA ARG A 135 -16.22 6.38 -18.79
C ARG A 135 -17.29 5.30 -18.98
N ILE A 136 -18.03 4.97 -17.93
CA ILE A 136 -19.13 4.00 -17.94
C ILE A 136 -20.48 4.66 -17.60
N GLY A 137 -20.57 5.99 -17.68
CA GLY A 137 -21.79 6.74 -17.37
C GLY A 137 -22.15 6.78 -15.89
N VAL A 138 -21.20 6.47 -14.99
CA VAL A 138 -21.38 6.61 -13.55
C VAL A 138 -20.96 8.01 -13.13
N ASP A 139 -21.83 8.68 -12.37
CA ASP A 139 -21.56 9.98 -11.77
C ASP A 139 -20.42 9.86 -10.74
N PRO A 140 -19.32 10.62 -10.85
CA PRO A 140 -18.21 10.58 -9.90
C PRO A 140 -18.61 11.06 -8.49
N ASP A 141 -19.67 11.85 -8.37
CA ASP A 141 -20.23 12.31 -7.09
C ASP A 141 -21.27 11.34 -6.50
N ALA A 142 -21.40 10.14 -7.08
CA ALA A 142 -22.28 9.10 -6.57
C ALA A 142 -21.94 8.76 -5.11
N THR A 143 -22.96 8.82 -4.26
CA THR A 143 -22.83 8.57 -2.83
C THR A 143 -23.09 7.10 -2.50
N LEU A 144 -22.27 6.55 -1.60
CA LEU A 144 -22.49 5.20 -1.07
C LEU A 144 -23.76 5.20 -0.22
N ILE A 145 -24.76 4.43 -0.62
CA ILE A 145 -25.97 4.25 0.18
C ILE A 145 -25.74 3.20 1.27
N THR A 146 -26.31 3.45 2.45
CA THR A 146 -26.36 2.44 3.50
C THR A 146 -27.37 1.36 3.15
N GLU A 147 -27.26 0.20 3.79
CA GLU A 147 -28.24 -0.88 3.66
C GLU A 147 -29.66 -0.41 4.01
N ALA A 148 -29.80 0.40 5.07
CA ALA A 148 -31.08 1.01 5.43
C ALA A 148 -31.63 1.91 4.32
N ARG A 149 -30.78 2.72 3.68
CA ARG A 149 -31.21 3.58 2.57
C ARG A 149 -31.57 2.76 1.33
N ALA A 150 -30.81 1.71 1.03
CA ALA A 150 -31.15 0.77 -0.03
C ALA A 150 -32.53 0.16 0.20
N TRP A 151 -32.83 -0.26 1.44
CA TRP A 151 -34.13 -0.81 1.81
C TRP A 151 -35.26 0.21 1.63
N GLN A 152 -35.06 1.46 2.05
CA GLN A 152 -36.04 2.54 1.82
C GLN A 152 -36.31 2.78 0.33
N VAL A 153 -35.27 2.76 -0.51
CA VAL A 153 -35.41 2.94 -1.95
C VAL A 153 -36.21 1.80 -2.56
N VAL A 154 -35.87 0.56 -2.22
CA VAL A 154 -36.59 -0.63 -2.71
C VAL A 154 -38.05 -0.61 -2.28
N SER A 155 -38.33 -0.36 -1.00
CA SER A 155 -39.71 -0.33 -0.50
C SER A 155 -40.54 0.76 -1.15
N ALA A 156 -39.99 1.96 -1.34
CA ALA A 156 -40.67 3.03 -2.06
C ALA A 156 -40.97 2.68 -3.53
N ILE A 157 -40.07 1.95 -4.20
CA ILE A 157 -40.30 1.46 -5.58
C ILE A 157 -41.44 0.43 -5.59
N VAL A 158 -41.46 -0.50 -4.64
CA VAL A 158 -42.48 -1.55 -4.53
C VAL A 158 -43.86 -0.95 -4.23
N GLU A 159 -43.97 -0.04 -3.26
CA GLU A 159 -45.23 0.58 -2.86
C GLU A 159 -45.85 1.47 -3.95
N ARG A 160 -45.03 2.17 -4.74
CA ARG A 160 -45.51 3.02 -5.84
C ARG A 160 -45.95 2.23 -7.06
N ARG A 161 -45.60 0.94 -7.13
CA ARG A 161 -45.92 0.09 -8.28
C ARG A 161 -47.42 -0.19 -8.31
N ARG A 162 -48.06 0.13 -9.44
CA ARG A 162 -49.50 -0.10 -9.66
C ARG A 162 -49.81 -1.27 -10.60
N GLN A 163 -48.80 -1.83 -11.25
CA GLN A 163 -48.96 -2.96 -12.19
C GLN A 163 -48.55 -4.29 -11.53
N PRO A 164 -49.26 -5.40 -11.81
CA PRO A 164 -48.92 -6.71 -11.28
C PRO A 164 -47.48 -7.13 -11.65
N LEU A 165 -46.90 -8.03 -10.86
CA LEU A 165 -45.61 -8.65 -11.19
C LEU A 165 -45.82 -9.60 -12.38
N PRO A 166 -44.88 -9.64 -13.35
CA PRO A 166 -44.90 -10.61 -14.44
C PRO A 166 -44.76 -12.05 -13.92
#